data_AF-A0A7Z6T808-F1
#
_entry.id   AF-A0A7Z6T808-F1
#
_cell.length_a   1.000
_cell.length_b   1.000
_cell.length_c   1.000
_cell.angle_alpha   90.00
_cell.angle_beta   90.00
_cell.angle_gamma   90.00
#
_symmetry.space_group_name_H-M   'P 1'
#
loop_
_entity.id
_entity.type
_entity.pdbx_description
1 polymer ?
#
loop_
_entity_poly.entity_id
_entity_poly.type
_entity_poly.pdbx_seq_one_letter_code
_entity_poly.pdbx_strand_id
1 'polypeptide(L)'
;MATTGAALVAAAAAVPLLSGGDDTGAAAEAAAPAKAAGQEHTERYLGRTIRVATAADGGGVYIDGRPLHLMKFADDAYLSSMCHYEMAPTPLDAARRAVEELRGAALQPSTHGTHVTHL
;
A
#
# COMPACT_ATOMS: atom_id res chain seq x y z
N MET A 1 6.01 -63.99 9.48
CA MET A 1 5.57 -62.72 8.86
C MET A 1 5.93 -61.60 9.83
N ALA A 2 6.96 -60.81 9.49
CA ALA A 2 7.47 -59.72 10.30
C ALA A 2 6.92 -58.39 9.78
N THR A 3 6.32 -57.57 10.65
CA THR A 3 5.93 -56.19 10.34
C THR A 3 6.80 -55.24 11.17
N THR A 4 7.72 -54.57 10.49
CA THR A 4 8.67 -53.62 11.06
C THR A 4 7.96 -52.29 11.33
N GLY A 5 7.96 -51.84 12.59
CA GLY A 5 7.45 -50.51 12.98
C GLY A 5 8.54 -49.45 12.83
N ALA A 6 8.21 -48.33 12.17
CA ALA A 6 9.08 -47.17 12.04
C ALA A 6 8.74 -46.14 13.13
N ALA A 7 9.73 -45.77 13.95
CA ALA A 7 9.64 -44.69 14.92
C ALA A 7 10.06 -43.36 14.28
N LEU A 8 9.23 -42.33 14.42
CA LEU A 8 9.56 -40.95 14.04
C LEU A 8 10.15 -40.22 15.26
N VAL A 9 11.39 -39.76 15.11
CA VAL A 9 12.09 -38.91 16.09
C VAL A 9 11.75 -37.45 15.79
N ALA A 10 11.11 -36.75 16.73
CA ALA A 10 10.86 -35.32 16.64
C ALA A 10 12.10 -34.54 17.11
N ALA A 11 12.73 -33.80 16.20
CA ALA A 11 13.82 -32.89 16.51
C ALA A 11 13.24 -31.55 17.01
N ALA A 12 13.52 -31.20 18.27
CA ALA A 12 13.21 -29.89 18.83
C ALA A 12 14.25 -28.87 18.35
N ALA A 13 13.83 -27.89 17.54
CA ALA A 13 14.68 -26.77 17.16
C ALA A 13 14.66 -25.70 18.26
N ALA A 14 15.84 -25.36 18.78
CA ALA A 14 16.04 -24.32 19.77
C ALA A 14 15.79 -22.92 19.17
N VAL A 15 15.07 -22.07 19.92
CA VAL A 15 14.85 -20.66 19.56
C VAL A 15 15.95 -19.82 20.22
N PRO A 16 16.76 -19.04 19.47
CA PRO A 16 17.71 -18.14 20.11
C PRO A 16 16.97 -16.91 20.66
N LEU A 17 17.14 -16.64 21.95
CA LEU A 17 16.86 -15.34 22.56
C LEU A 17 17.94 -14.36 22.09
N LEU A 18 17.56 -13.28 21.42
CA LEU A 18 18.46 -12.17 21.11
C LEU A 18 18.16 -11.00 22.05
N SER A 19 19.17 -10.61 22.84
CA SER A 19 19.12 -9.52 23.81
C SER A 19 20.21 -8.50 23.47
N GLY A 20 19.80 -7.24 23.26
CA GLY A 20 20.57 -6.01 23.47
C GLY A 20 21.72 -5.64 22.51
N GLY A 21 21.70 -4.40 22.01
CA GLY A 21 22.90 -3.73 21.48
C GLY A 21 22.59 -2.54 20.57
N ASP A 22 22.75 -1.32 21.09
CA ASP A 22 22.64 -0.06 20.37
C ASP A 22 23.77 0.16 19.33
N ASP A 23 23.37 0.85 18.26
CA ASP A 23 24.11 1.70 17.32
C ASP A 23 25.14 1.17 16.30
N THR A 24 24.85 1.57 15.05
CA THR A 24 25.73 1.84 13.89
C THR A 24 26.10 0.70 12.94
N GLY A 25 25.33 0.59 11.85
CA GLY A 25 25.89 0.73 10.50
C GLY A 25 26.20 -0.53 9.69
N ALA A 26 25.56 -0.58 8.51
CA ALA A 26 26.00 -1.16 7.23
C ALA A 26 25.26 -2.43 6.74
N ALA A 27 24.27 -2.14 5.88
CA ALA A 27 24.03 -2.75 4.59
C ALA A 27 23.66 -4.25 4.52
N ALA A 28 22.35 -4.48 4.49
CA ALA A 28 21.73 -5.31 3.47
C ALA A 28 20.36 -4.69 3.17
N GLU A 29 20.38 -3.64 2.35
CA GLU A 29 19.20 -2.97 1.81
C GLU A 29 18.46 -4.00 0.95
N ALA A 30 17.52 -4.72 1.57
CA ALA A 30 16.43 -5.35 0.86
C ALA A 30 15.80 -4.24 0.02
N ALA A 31 15.77 -4.43 -1.30
CA ALA A 31 15.25 -3.48 -2.26
C ALA A 31 13.79 -3.12 -1.90
N ALA A 32 13.65 -2.08 -1.08
CA ALA A 32 12.41 -1.37 -0.88
C ALA A 32 12.22 -0.51 -2.13
N PRO A 33 11.10 -0.61 -2.86
CA PRO A 33 10.73 0.45 -3.77
C PRO A 33 10.26 1.65 -2.94
N ALA A 34 11.17 2.32 -2.24
CA ALA A 34 10.98 3.71 -1.91
C ALA A 34 11.27 4.49 -3.20
N LYS A 35 10.23 4.82 -3.98
CA LYS A 35 10.10 6.06 -4.78
C LYS A 35 8.92 5.96 -5.75
N ALA A 36 7.74 6.34 -5.29
CA ALA A 36 6.70 6.90 -6.16
C ALA A 36 6.17 8.25 -5.65
N ALA A 37 6.86 8.90 -4.71
CA ALA A 37 6.70 10.32 -4.53
C ALA A 37 7.50 11.02 -5.65
N GLY A 38 6.90 11.18 -6.83
CA GLY A 38 7.46 12.08 -7.85
C GLY A 38 7.20 11.75 -9.32
N GLN A 39 6.60 10.61 -9.66
CA GLN A 39 6.31 10.27 -11.05
C GLN A 39 4.81 10.07 -11.24
N GLU A 40 4.31 10.57 -12.37
CA GLU A 40 2.95 10.29 -12.80
C GLU A 40 2.83 8.79 -13.06
N HIS A 41 1.77 8.18 -12.54
CA HIS A 41 1.48 6.78 -12.77
C HIS A 41 0.06 6.63 -13.29
N THR A 42 -0.12 5.83 -14.33
CA THR A 42 -1.44 5.48 -14.86
C THR A 42 -1.53 3.98 -15.09
N GLU A 43 -2.61 3.36 -14.62
CA GLU A 43 -2.86 1.92 -14.82
C GLU A 43 -4.35 1.60 -15.05
N ARG A 44 -4.59 0.38 -15.52
CA ARG A 44 -5.93 -0.22 -15.57
C ARG A 44 -6.05 -1.23 -14.45
N TYR A 45 -7.00 -1.01 -13.54
CA TYR A 45 -7.25 -1.87 -12.40
C TYR A 45 -8.74 -2.23 -12.34
N LEU A 46 -9.06 -3.53 -12.38
CA LEU A 46 -10.45 -4.05 -12.44
C LEU A 46 -11.33 -3.36 -13.51
N GLY A 47 -10.75 -3.04 -14.67
CA GLY A 47 -11.46 -2.37 -15.76
C GLY A 47 -11.71 -0.87 -15.55
N ARG A 48 -11.10 -0.25 -14.54
CA ARG A 48 -11.10 1.19 -14.27
C ARG A 48 -9.72 1.79 -14.56
N THR A 49 -9.66 3.04 -15.00
CA THR A 49 -8.39 3.74 -15.19
C THR A 49 -8.06 4.52 -13.92
N ILE A 50 -6.92 4.21 -13.31
CA ILE A 50 -6.38 4.95 -12.16
C ILE A 50 -5.24 5.82 -12.65
N ARG A 51 -5.23 7.10 -12.26
CA ARG A 51 -4.12 8.03 -12.50
C ARG A 51 -3.69 8.67 -11.18
N VAL A 52 -2.41 8.60 -10.87
CA VAL A 52 -1.75 9.32 -9.77
C VAL A 52 -0.89 10.42 -10.41
N ALA A 53 -1.28 11.67 -10.23
CA ALA A 53 -0.60 12.81 -10.83
C ALA A 53 0.57 13.29 -9.95
N THR A 54 1.61 13.83 -10.58
CA THR A 54 2.71 14.47 -9.83
C THR A 54 2.27 15.76 -9.19
N ALA A 55 3.00 16.23 -8.17
CA ALA A 55 2.76 17.55 -7.59
C ALA A 55 2.89 18.70 -8.63
N ALA A 56 3.73 18.53 -9.66
CA ALA A 56 3.89 19.50 -10.74
C ALA A 56 2.63 19.63 -11.62
N ASP A 57 1.85 18.54 -11.75
CA ASP A 57 0.59 18.50 -12.50
C ASP A 57 -0.63 18.87 -11.64
N GLY A 58 -0.41 19.52 -10.49
CA GLY A 58 -1.44 19.83 -9.50
C GLY A 58 -1.79 18.68 -8.56
N GLY A 59 -1.08 17.55 -8.65
CA GLY A 59 -1.22 16.41 -7.75
C GLY A 59 -2.58 15.69 -7.85
N GLY A 60 -2.77 14.76 -6.92
CA GLY A 60 -4.05 14.07 -6.75
C GLY A 60 -4.15 12.71 -7.45
N VAL A 61 -5.27 12.05 -7.16
CA VAL A 61 -5.57 10.70 -7.65
C VAL A 61 -6.93 10.72 -8.34
N TYR A 62 -7.03 10.03 -9.47
CA TYR A 62 -8.20 10.03 -10.32
C TYR A 62 -8.62 8.61 -10.68
N ILE A 63 -9.93 8.37 -10.73
CA ILE A 63 -10.55 7.14 -11.23
C ILE A 63 -11.45 7.51 -12.42
N ASP A 64 -11.11 7.02 -13.60
CA ASP A 64 -11.72 7.40 -14.90
C ASP A 64 -11.83 8.91 -15.09
N GLY A 65 -10.76 9.63 -14.72
CA GLY A 65 -10.68 11.08 -14.82
C GLY A 65 -11.43 11.84 -13.72
N ARG A 66 -12.09 11.16 -12.78
CA ARG A 66 -12.80 11.78 -11.65
C ARG A 66 -11.90 11.84 -10.42
N PRO A 67 -11.79 12.98 -9.73
CA PRO A 67 -10.89 13.10 -8.59
C PRO A 67 -11.39 12.27 -7.40
N LEU A 68 -10.48 11.47 -6.83
CA LEU A 68 -10.64 10.77 -5.56
C LEU A 68 -10.03 11.63 -4.46
N HIS A 69 -10.82 11.96 -3.44
CA HIS A 69 -10.31 12.66 -2.27
C HIS A 69 -9.44 11.73 -1.43
N LEU A 70 -8.18 12.11 -1.22
CA LEU A 70 -7.26 11.45 -0.31
C LEU A 70 -6.90 12.38 0.85
N MET A 71 -6.65 11.77 2.01
CA MET A 71 -6.09 12.41 3.20
C MET A 71 -4.79 11.70 3.55
N LYS A 72 -3.67 12.43 3.52
CA LYS A 72 -2.39 11.92 4.00
C LYS A 72 -2.39 11.95 5.52
N PHE A 73 -2.17 10.80 6.15
CA PHE A 73 -2.15 10.63 7.60
C PHE A 73 -0.72 10.60 8.15
N ALA A 74 0.18 9.89 7.46
CA ALA A 74 1.61 9.82 7.73
C ALA A 74 2.37 9.67 6.39
N ASP A 75 3.68 9.47 6.43
CA ASP A 75 4.49 9.38 5.20
C ASP A 75 4.01 8.28 4.25
N ASP A 76 3.75 7.09 4.80
CA ASP A 76 3.25 5.92 4.11
C ASP A 76 1.86 5.52 4.62
N ALA A 77 0.99 6.51 4.88
CA ALA A 77 -0.38 6.24 5.30
C ALA A 77 -1.35 7.23 4.64
N TYR A 78 -2.23 6.69 3.80
CA TYR A 78 -3.25 7.43 3.05
C TYR A 78 -4.63 6.86 3.33
N LEU A 79 -5.61 7.75 3.46
CA LEU A 79 -7.02 7.42 3.63
C LEU A 79 -7.79 7.99 2.44
N SER A 80 -8.78 7.25 1.91
CA SER A 80 -9.63 7.74 0.82
C SER A 80 -11.02 8.11 1.32
N SER A 81 -11.78 8.89 0.55
CA SER A 81 -13.20 9.14 0.85
C SER A 81 -14.06 7.87 0.76
N MET A 82 -13.61 6.84 0.03
CA MET A 82 -14.31 5.55 -0.08
C MET A 82 -13.95 4.61 1.08
N CYS A 83 -12.72 4.72 1.61
CA CYS A 83 -12.20 3.89 2.70
C CYS A 83 -11.52 4.80 3.73
N HIS A 84 -12.29 5.52 4.54
CA HIS A 84 -11.76 6.55 5.44
C HIS A 84 -11.11 6.01 6.72
N TYR A 85 -11.37 4.76 7.07
CA TYR A 85 -10.93 4.14 8.32
C TYR A 85 -9.86 3.06 8.12
N GLU A 86 -9.38 2.89 6.89
CA GLU A 86 -8.35 1.91 6.55
C GLU A 86 -7.18 2.59 5.83
N MET A 87 -5.98 2.47 6.41
CA MET A 87 -4.78 3.07 5.85
C MET A 87 -4.26 2.26 4.66
N ALA A 88 -3.87 2.97 3.62
CA ALA A 88 -3.12 2.43 2.49
C ALA A 88 -1.67 2.95 2.51
N PRO A 89 -0.68 2.11 2.17
CA PRO A 89 0.72 2.51 2.20
C PRO A 89 1.07 3.51 1.09
N THR A 90 0.30 3.54 0.00
CA THR A 90 0.50 4.47 -1.11
C THR A 90 -0.82 5.07 -1.61
N PRO A 91 -0.78 6.21 -2.35
CA PRO A 91 -1.95 6.76 -3.03
C PRO A 91 -2.55 5.78 -4.05
N LEU A 92 -1.71 4.95 -4.70
CA LEU A 92 -2.17 3.96 -5.66
C LEU A 92 -2.96 2.84 -4.97
N ASP A 93 -2.49 2.37 -3.81
CA ASP A 93 -3.20 1.34 -3.04
C ASP A 93 -4.54 1.87 -2.49
N ALA A 94 -4.59 3.14 -2.07
CA ALA A 94 -5.84 3.79 -1.70
C ALA A 94 -6.83 3.85 -2.88
N ALA A 95 -6.32 4.09 -4.11
CA ALA A 95 -7.13 4.13 -5.32
C ALA A 95 -7.66 2.75 -5.71
N ARG A 96 -6.84 1.70 -5.61
CA ARG A 96 -7.25 0.31 -5.88
C ARG A 96 -8.38 -0.12 -4.95
N ARG A 97 -8.23 0.12 -3.64
CA ARG A 97 -9.30 -0.11 -2.66
C ARG A 97 -10.57 0.69 -2.97
N ALA A 98 -10.44 1.95 -3.36
CA ALA A 98 -11.60 2.74 -3.79
C ALA A 98 -12.29 2.13 -5.02
N VAL A 99 -11.56 1.56 -5.98
CA VAL A 99 -12.14 0.84 -7.12
C VAL A 99 -12.89 -0.42 -6.66
N GLU A 100 -12.33 -1.19 -5.73
CA GLU A 100 -12.99 -2.36 -5.13
C GLU A 100 -14.30 -1.97 -4.44
N GLU A 101 -14.31 -0.89 -3.65
CA GLU A 101 -15.51 -0.40 -2.96
C GLU A 101 -16.57 0.18 -3.90
N LEU A 102 -16.16 0.80 -5.01
CA LEU A 102 -17.10 1.32 -6.01
C LEU A 102 -17.91 0.21 -6.69
N ARG A 103 -17.39 -1.04 -6.77
CA ARG A 103 -18.09 -2.19 -7.36
C ARG A 103 -18.70 -1.91 -8.74
N GLY A 104 -17.99 -1.12 -9.55
CA GLY A 104 -18.41 -0.72 -10.89
C GLY A 104 -19.24 0.58 -10.96
N ALA A 105 -19.64 1.16 -9.83
CA ALA A 105 -20.30 2.47 -9.80
C ALA A 105 -19.33 3.59 -10.19
N ALA A 106 -19.88 4.67 -10.76
CA ALA A 106 -19.12 5.89 -10.99
C ALA A 106 -18.84 6.59 -9.65
N LEU A 107 -17.56 6.92 -9.40
CA LEU A 107 -17.19 7.86 -8.34
C LEU A 107 -18.01 9.15 -8.53
N GLN A 108 -18.34 9.90 -7.49
CA GLN A 108 -19.01 11.20 -7.59
C GLN A 108 -18.10 12.33 -7.09
N PRO A 109 -18.26 13.57 -7.62
CA PRO A 109 -17.42 14.69 -7.19
C PRO A 109 -17.68 14.99 -5.70
N SER A 110 -16.60 15.22 -4.95
CA SER A 110 -16.67 15.62 -3.55
C SER A 110 -16.64 17.15 -3.44
N THR A 111 -17.37 17.72 -2.48
CA THR A 111 -17.33 19.18 -2.21
C THR A 111 -16.00 19.60 -1.56
N HIS A 112 -15.35 18.65 -0.89
CA HIS A 112 -14.02 18.83 -0.30
C HIS A 112 -13.00 18.62 -1.41
N GLY A 113 -12.26 19.66 -1.73
CA GLY A 113 -11.22 19.63 -2.76
C GLY A 113 -10.18 18.57 -2.44
N THR A 114 -9.59 17.96 -3.45
CA THR A 114 -8.47 17.02 -3.29
C THR A 114 -7.38 17.72 -2.50
N HIS A 115 -7.15 17.33 -1.24
CA HIS A 115 -6.05 17.87 -0.46
C HIS A 115 -4.74 17.35 -1.07
N VAL A 116 -4.15 18.18 -1.93
CA VAL A 116 -2.75 18.05 -2.32
C VAL A 116 -1.97 18.31 -1.03
N THR A 117 -1.57 17.24 -0.35
CA THR A 117 -0.65 17.41 0.78
C THR A 117 0.67 17.82 0.15
N HIS A 118 0.93 19.12 0.15
CA HIS A 118 2.22 19.68 -0.23
C HIS A 118 3.27 19.01 0.68
N LEU A 119 4.13 18.21 0.04
CA LEU A 119 5.42 17.77 0.58
C LEU A 119 6.39 18.96 0.55
#